data_AF-G9KME1-F1
#
_entry.id   AF-G9KME1-F1
#
_cell.length_a   1.000
_cell.length_b   1.000
_cell.length_c   1.000
_cell.angle_alpha   90.00
_cell.angle_beta   90.00
_cell.angle_gamma   90.00
#
_symmetry.space_group_name_H-M   'P 1'
#
loop_
_entity.id
_entity.type
_entity.pdbx_description
1 polymer ?
#
loop_
_entity_poly.entity_id
_entity_poly.type
_entity_poly.pdbx_seq_one_letter_code
_entity_poly.pdbx_strand_id
1 'polypeptide(L)'
;LLTSDVSQMNDRLGEDESLLVRLYSFLLNDSPLNPLLASFFSKVLSILISRKPEQIVEFLKKKRDFVDLIIKHIGTSAIMDLLLRLLTCIEPPQPRQDVLNWLNEEQIIQRLVEIVHPSQEEDRHSNASQSLCEIVRLSRDQMLQIQNSTEPDPLLATLEKQEIIEQLLSNIFHKEKNESAIVSAIQILLTLLETRRPTFEGHIEICPPGMSHSACSVNKSVLEAIRGRLGSFHELLLEPPKKSVMKTTWGVLDPPVGNTRLNVIRLISSLLQTNTSSINEDLMELNSIGVILDMFFKYTWNNFLHTQVEICIALILASPFENTENSTITDQDSTGDNLLLKHLFQKCQLIERILDAWEMNEKKQAEGGRRHGYMGHLTRIANCIVHSTEKGPNSALVQQLLKDLPDAVRERWEAFCTSSLGETNKRNTVDL
;
A
#
# COMPACT_ATOMS: atom_id res chain seq x y z
N LEU A 1 -4.32 34.05 21.15
CA LEU A 1 -3.20 34.71 21.85
C LEU A 1 -2.01 33.76 22.00
N LEU A 2 -2.13 32.61 22.68
CA LEU A 2 -0.99 31.67 22.81
C LEU A 2 -0.48 31.09 21.47
N THR A 3 -1.30 31.13 20.43
CA THR A 3 -0.92 30.72 19.06
C THR A 3 -0.20 31.79 18.25
N SER A 4 -0.04 33.02 18.76
CA SER A 4 0.55 34.15 18.01
C SER A 4 2.08 34.14 17.95
N ASP A 5 2.73 33.06 18.39
CA ASP A 5 4.19 32.84 18.39
C ASP A 5 5.02 34.03 18.89
N VAL A 6 4.56 34.65 19.98
CA VAL A 6 5.28 35.75 20.64
C VAL A 6 6.31 35.15 21.60
N SER A 7 7.60 35.44 21.38
CA SER A 7 8.72 34.84 22.12
C SER A 7 8.54 34.94 23.64
N GLN A 8 8.28 36.14 24.17
CA GLN A 8 8.14 36.37 25.61
C GLN A 8 7.01 35.54 26.24
N MET A 9 5.92 35.32 25.49
CA MET A 9 4.80 34.50 25.96
C MET A 9 5.17 33.02 25.97
N ASN A 10 5.82 32.54 24.90
CA ASN A 10 6.28 31.16 24.80
C ASN A 10 7.33 30.85 25.86
N ASP A 11 8.24 31.80 26.12
CA ASP A 11 9.28 31.64 27.12
C ASP A 11 8.68 31.48 28.51
N ARG A 12 7.74 32.36 28.86
CA ARG A 12 7.04 32.27 30.16
C ARG A 12 6.19 31.02 30.28
N LEU A 13 5.49 30.63 29.21
CA LEU A 13 4.66 29.42 29.20
C LEU A 13 5.50 28.14 29.31
N GLY A 14 6.67 28.10 28.67
CA GLY A 14 7.56 26.94 28.70
C GLY A 14 8.38 26.77 29.99
N GLU A 15 8.61 27.86 30.74
CA GLU A 15 9.40 27.83 32.00
C GLU A 15 8.53 27.65 33.25
N ASP A 16 7.25 28.03 33.19
CA ASP A 16 6.34 27.96 34.33
C ASP A 16 5.57 26.63 34.33
N GLU A 17 6.02 25.69 35.17
CA GLU A 17 5.42 24.36 35.29
C GLU A 17 3.92 24.42 35.62
N SER A 18 3.46 25.44 36.38
CA SER A 18 2.04 25.57 36.71
C SER A 18 1.18 25.89 35.47
N LEU A 19 1.72 26.69 34.54
CA LEU A 19 1.07 27.01 33.27
C LEU A 19 1.10 25.81 32.33
N LEU A 20 2.20 25.06 32.29
CA LEU A 20 2.28 23.80 31.54
C LEU A 20 1.28 22.76 32.05
N VAL A 21 1.14 22.61 33.36
CA VAL A 21 0.12 21.73 33.96
C VAL A 21 -1.29 22.17 33.58
N ARG A 22 -1.56 23.49 33.58
CA ARG A 22 -2.86 24.00 33.15
C ARG A 22 -3.13 23.75 31.67
N LEU A 23 -2.13 23.91 30.80
CA LEU A 23 -2.25 23.56 29.38
C LEU A 23 -2.50 22.06 29.22
N TYR A 24 -1.70 21.23 29.88
CA TYR A 24 -1.79 19.78 29.88
C TYR A 24 -3.16 19.26 30.33
N SER A 25 -3.81 19.93 31.29
CA SER A 25 -5.14 19.54 31.80
C SER A 25 -6.22 19.46 30.72
N PHE A 26 -6.01 20.09 29.56
CA PHE A 26 -6.89 19.93 28.40
C PHE A 26 -7.02 18.47 27.95
N LEU A 27 -5.94 17.68 28.04
CA LEU A 27 -5.95 16.27 27.69
C LEU A 27 -6.73 15.40 28.70
N LEU A 28 -6.91 15.87 29.94
CA LEU A 28 -7.63 15.12 30.97
C LEU A 28 -9.14 15.09 30.75
N ASN A 29 -9.67 15.92 29.84
CA ASN A 29 -11.07 15.90 29.48
C ASN A 29 -11.50 14.55 28.87
N ASP A 30 -12.80 14.30 28.87
CA ASP A 30 -13.37 13.12 28.23
C ASP A 30 -13.26 13.18 26.71
N SER A 31 -13.16 12.00 26.10
CA SER A 31 -13.11 11.85 24.64
C SER A 31 -14.55 11.88 24.09
N PRO A 32 -14.80 12.47 22.91
CA PRO A 32 -13.84 13.17 22.05
C PRO A 32 -13.58 14.62 22.51
N LEU A 33 -12.36 15.10 22.29
CA LEU A 33 -12.04 16.53 22.48
C LEU A 33 -12.74 17.37 21.42
N ASN A 34 -13.04 18.63 21.75
CA ASN A 34 -13.50 19.59 20.75
C ASN A 34 -12.39 19.80 19.68
N PRO A 35 -12.64 19.52 18.39
CA PRO A 35 -11.59 19.55 17.37
C PRO A 35 -10.92 20.91 17.20
N LEU A 36 -11.69 22.00 17.32
CA LEU A 36 -11.16 23.37 17.20
C LEU A 36 -10.23 23.69 18.37
N LEU A 37 -10.66 23.43 19.61
CA LEU A 37 -9.81 23.65 20.78
C LEU A 37 -8.58 22.74 20.77
N ALA A 38 -8.72 21.48 20.34
CA ALA A 38 -7.61 20.56 20.18
C ALA A 38 -6.60 21.06 19.15
N SER A 39 -7.05 21.69 18.06
CA SER A 39 -6.15 22.31 17.07
C SER A 39 -5.35 23.47 17.67
N PHE A 40 -5.96 24.31 18.50
CA PHE A 40 -5.25 25.39 19.19
C PHE A 40 -4.27 24.84 20.23
N PHE A 41 -4.69 23.86 21.01
CA PHE A 41 -3.84 23.18 21.98
C PHE A 41 -2.61 22.54 21.32
N SER A 42 -2.82 21.73 20.28
CA SER A 42 -1.77 21.08 19.50
C SER A 42 -0.81 22.09 18.87
N LYS A 43 -1.35 23.21 18.35
CA LYS A 43 -0.53 24.29 17.79
C LYS A 43 0.34 24.97 18.85
N VAL A 44 -0.21 25.25 20.03
CA VAL A 44 0.55 25.84 21.15
C VAL A 44 1.66 24.89 21.59
N LEU A 45 1.36 23.62 21.86
CA LEU A 45 2.40 22.65 22.24
C LEU A 45 3.44 22.46 21.15
N SER A 46 3.04 22.43 19.87
CA SER A 46 3.97 22.34 18.75
C SER A 46 4.96 23.51 18.72
N ILE A 47 4.48 24.74 18.97
CA ILE A 47 5.36 25.93 19.05
C ILE A 47 6.34 25.79 20.22
N LEU A 48 5.86 25.31 21.37
CA LEU A 48 6.71 25.11 22.55
C LEU A 48 7.75 24.01 22.32
N ILE A 49 7.38 22.89 21.69
CA ILE A 49 8.31 21.81 21.33
C ILE A 49 9.39 22.33 20.37
N SER A 50 9.02 23.12 19.37
CA SER A 50 10.00 23.69 18.43
C SER A 50 10.95 24.69 19.08
N ARG A 51 10.47 25.52 20.03
CA ARG A 51 11.30 26.56 20.66
C ARG A 51 12.12 26.05 21.84
N LYS A 52 11.56 25.17 22.66
CA LYS A 52 12.16 24.66 23.91
C LYS A 52 12.02 23.13 24.00
N PRO A 53 12.57 22.36 23.04
CA PRO A 53 12.33 20.92 22.93
C PRO A 53 12.69 20.16 24.20
N GLU A 54 13.87 20.41 24.77
CA GLU A 54 14.36 19.69 25.96
C GLU A 54 13.44 19.86 27.18
N GLN A 55 13.10 21.11 27.51
CA GLN A 55 12.25 21.44 28.67
C GLN A 55 10.84 20.85 28.55
N ILE A 56 10.25 20.97 27.35
CA ILE A 56 8.89 20.50 27.11
C ILE A 56 8.85 18.97 27.07
N VAL A 57 9.81 18.32 26.42
CA VAL A 57 9.91 16.85 26.41
C VAL A 57 10.14 16.32 27.83
N GLU A 58 11.02 16.94 28.62
CA GLU A 58 11.24 16.53 30.01
C GLU A 58 9.97 16.65 30.85
N PHE A 59 9.20 17.75 30.68
CA PHE A 59 7.90 17.91 31.31
C PHE A 59 6.92 16.81 30.91
N LEU A 60 6.82 16.49 29.62
CA LEU A 60 5.91 15.44 29.13
C LEU A 60 6.33 14.05 29.63
N LYS A 61 7.63 13.74 29.64
CA LYS A 61 8.18 12.49 30.21
C LYS A 61 7.87 12.32 31.70
N LYS A 62 7.77 13.41 32.47
CA LYS A 62 7.35 13.38 33.88
C LYS A 62 5.86 13.01 34.05
N LYS A 63 5.03 13.18 33.01
CA LYS A 63 3.60 12.83 33.02
C LYS A 63 3.41 11.42 32.47
N ARG A 64 3.40 10.42 33.37
CA ARG A 64 3.29 8.99 33.02
C ARG A 64 2.03 8.64 32.20
N ASP A 65 0.97 9.43 32.34
CA ASP A 65 -0.29 9.28 31.63
C ASP A 65 -0.33 9.99 30.26
N PHE A 66 0.74 10.70 29.87
CA PHE A 66 0.71 11.48 28.62
C PHE A 66 0.45 10.61 27.39
N VAL A 67 1.17 9.51 27.21
CA VAL A 67 0.96 8.62 26.06
C VAL A 67 -0.42 7.98 26.10
N ASP A 68 -0.92 7.59 27.28
CA ASP A 68 -2.29 7.10 27.44
C ASP A 68 -3.33 8.14 26.97
N LEU A 69 -3.14 9.41 27.31
CA LEU A 69 -4.04 10.48 26.90
C LEU A 69 -3.95 10.79 25.41
N ILE A 70 -2.76 10.72 24.80
CA ILE A 70 -2.61 10.83 23.34
C ILE A 70 -3.40 9.71 22.65
N ILE A 71 -3.27 8.46 23.13
CA ILE A 71 -4.00 7.30 22.60
C ILE A 71 -5.51 7.39 22.87
N LYS A 72 -5.94 7.90 24.03
CA LYS A 72 -7.35 8.18 24.36
C LYS A 72 -7.98 9.11 23.32
N HIS A 73 -7.25 10.13 22.89
CA HIS A 73 -7.76 11.22 22.05
C HIS A 73 -7.32 11.16 20.59
N ILE A 74 -6.66 10.09 20.16
CA ILE A 74 -6.09 9.96 18.81
C ILE A 74 -7.13 10.10 17.69
N GLY A 75 -8.42 9.85 17.96
CA GLY A 75 -9.51 10.08 17.00
C GLY A 75 -9.68 11.55 16.61
N THR A 76 -9.15 12.49 17.39
CA THR A 76 -9.08 13.91 17.02
C THR A 76 -7.77 14.16 16.27
N SER A 77 -7.83 14.49 14.97
CA SER A 77 -6.63 14.62 14.11
C SER A 77 -5.57 15.58 14.65
N ALA A 78 -5.96 16.65 15.34
CA ALA A 78 -5.00 17.57 15.97
C ALA A 78 -4.09 16.91 17.03
N ILE A 79 -4.58 15.85 17.70
CA ILE A 79 -3.81 15.08 18.69
C ILE A 79 -2.88 14.08 18.00
N MET A 80 -3.34 13.45 16.92
CA MET A 80 -2.48 12.67 16.02
C MET A 80 -1.34 13.53 15.47
N ASP A 81 -1.64 14.73 14.98
CA ASP A 81 -0.62 15.68 14.52
C ASP A 81 0.36 16.03 15.64
N LEU A 82 -0.10 16.22 16.88
CA LEU A 82 0.77 16.49 18.02
C LEU A 82 1.77 15.34 18.26
N LEU A 83 1.32 14.08 18.15
CA LEU A 83 2.19 12.92 18.22
C LEU A 83 3.28 12.96 17.13
N LEU A 84 2.90 13.22 15.89
CA LEU A 84 3.86 13.34 14.79
C LEU A 84 4.83 14.52 14.97
N ARG A 85 4.34 15.64 15.53
CA ARG A 85 5.18 16.81 15.81
C ARG A 85 6.24 16.51 16.86
N LEU A 86 5.96 15.66 17.86
CA LEU A 86 6.98 15.19 18.80
C LEU A 86 8.13 14.43 18.10
N LEU A 87 7.82 13.68 17.04
CA LEU A 87 8.81 12.95 16.25
C LEU A 87 9.61 13.87 15.31
N THR A 88 8.96 14.88 14.73
CA THR A 88 9.56 15.70 13.65
C THR A 88 10.19 17.02 14.10
N CYS A 89 9.69 17.65 15.17
CA CYS A 89 10.07 19.03 15.50
C CYS A 89 11.35 19.16 16.34
N ILE A 90 11.96 18.05 16.74
CA ILE A 90 13.20 18.04 17.49
C ILE A 90 14.35 17.92 16.49
N GLU A 91 15.04 19.02 16.22
CA GLU A 91 16.13 19.07 15.22
C GLU A 91 17.42 18.36 15.66
N PRO A 92 17.88 18.50 16.92
CA PRO A 92 19.13 17.86 17.34
C PRO A 92 19.00 16.32 17.37
N PRO A 93 19.96 15.55 16.80
CA PRO A 93 19.84 14.10 16.67
C PRO A 93 19.67 13.35 18.00
N GLN A 94 20.47 13.71 19.02
CA GLN A 94 20.46 12.99 20.31
C GLN A 94 19.12 13.18 21.08
N PRO A 95 18.63 14.41 21.33
CA PRO A 95 17.30 14.61 21.91
C PRO A 95 16.16 13.95 21.12
N ARG A 96 16.26 13.89 19.79
CA ARG A 96 15.27 13.18 18.96
C ARG A 96 15.31 11.68 19.26
N GLN A 97 16.50 11.08 19.27
CA GLN A 97 16.69 9.66 19.61
C GLN A 97 16.14 9.35 21.01
N ASP A 98 16.35 10.23 21.98
CA ASP A 98 15.83 10.07 23.34
C ASP A 98 14.29 10.10 23.41
N VAL A 99 13.63 10.81 22.48
CA VAL A 99 12.17 10.79 22.33
C VAL A 99 11.70 9.51 21.65
N LEU A 100 12.38 9.06 20.59
CA LEU A 100 12.07 7.78 19.94
C LEU A 100 12.17 6.61 20.91
N ASN A 101 13.25 6.55 21.69
CA ASN A 101 13.45 5.53 22.73
C ASN A 101 12.35 5.58 23.80
N TRP A 102 12.00 6.78 24.29
CA TRP A 102 10.92 6.93 25.27
C TRP A 102 9.56 6.50 24.74
N LEU A 103 9.20 6.89 23.51
CA LEU A 103 7.94 6.46 22.90
C LEU A 103 7.91 4.94 22.67
N ASN A 104 9.08 4.34 22.39
CA ASN A 104 9.23 2.90 22.29
C ASN A 104 9.06 2.20 23.66
N GLU A 105 9.63 2.75 24.73
CA GLU A 105 9.42 2.28 26.11
C GLU A 105 7.95 2.34 26.52
N GLU A 106 7.24 3.39 26.11
CA GLU A 106 5.79 3.56 26.29
C GLU A 106 4.93 2.68 25.37
N GLN A 107 5.57 1.85 24.53
CA GLN A 107 4.92 0.91 23.61
C GLN A 107 3.96 1.59 22.63
N ILE A 108 4.36 2.76 22.08
CA ILE A 108 3.49 3.54 21.18
C ILE A 108 3.04 2.73 19.96
N ILE A 109 3.92 1.91 19.38
CA ILE A 109 3.64 1.12 18.18
C ILE A 109 2.56 0.09 18.47
N GLN A 110 2.71 -0.66 19.56
CA GLN A 110 1.77 -1.67 20.03
C GLN A 110 0.40 -1.04 20.27
N ARG A 111 0.36 0.09 21.00
CA ARG A 111 -0.89 0.81 21.31
C ARG A 111 -1.59 1.34 20.05
N LEU A 112 -0.84 1.82 19.05
CA LEU A 112 -1.41 2.23 17.76
C LEU A 112 -1.94 1.04 16.96
N VAL A 113 -1.25 -0.10 16.97
CA VAL A 113 -1.71 -1.35 16.34
C VAL A 113 -2.99 -1.87 17.00
N GLU A 114 -3.10 -1.80 18.32
CA GLU A 114 -4.30 -2.17 19.08
C GLU A 114 -5.53 -1.30 18.73
N ILE A 115 -5.32 -0.05 18.33
CA ILE A 115 -6.41 0.83 17.86
C ILE A 115 -6.96 0.34 16.51
N VAL A 116 -6.17 -0.32 15.67
CA VAL A 116 -6.62 -0.86 14.39
C VAL A 116 -7.37 -2.17 14.64
N HIS A 117 -8.57 -2.08 15.20
CA HIS A 117 -9.41 -3.20 15.61
C HIS A 117 -10.89 -2.94 15.31
N PRO A 118 -11.67 -3.92 14.78
CA PRO A 118 -13.05 -3.72 14.32
C PRO A 118 -14.03 -3.02 15.27
N SER A 119 -13.77 -3.04 16.57
CA SER A 119 -14.57 -2.38 17.62
C SER A 119 -14.28 -0.89 17.83
N GLN A 120 -13.29 -0.33 17.14
CA GLN A 120 -12.93 1.09 17.22
C GLN A 120 -13.63 1.90 16.13
N GLU A 121 -13.68 3.21 16.32
CA GLU A 121 -14.28 4.16 15.38
C GLU A 121 -13.37 4.41 14.16
N GLU A 122 -13.99 4.75 13.03
CA GLU A 122 -13.30 5.00 11.75
C GLU A 122 -12.18 6.07 11.87
N ASP A 123 -12.46 7.17 12.56
CA ASP A 123 -11.47 8.24 12.78
C ASP A 123 -10.23 7.74 13.55
N ARG A 124 -10.43 6.83 14.52
CA ARG A 124 -9.33 6.23 15.28
C ARG A 124 -8.51 5.29 14.40
N HIS A 125 -9.16 4.48 13.56
CA HIS A 125 -8.47 3.63 12.57
C HIS A 125 -7.61 4.44 11.60
N SER A 126 -8.18 5.52 11.04
CA SER A 126 -7.50 6.37 10.08
C SER A 126 -6.28 7.04 10.72
N ASN A 127 -6.47 7.67 11.89
CA ASN A 127 -5.39 8.40 12.55
C ASN A 127 -4.28 7.49 13.08
N ALA A 128 -4.61 6.29 13.58
CA ALA A 128 -3.60 5.31 14.00
C ALA A 128 -2.79 4.78 12.81
N SER A 129 -3.46 4.43 11.72
CA SER A 129 -2.83 3.99 10.47
C SER A 129 -1.91 5.07 9.89
N GLN A 130 -2.40 6.31 9.80
CA GLN A 130 -1.60 7.43 9.32
C GLN A 130 -0.38 7.68 10.22
N SER A 131 -0.53 7.61 11.55
CA SER A 131 0.59 7.75 12.48
C SER A 131 1.67 6.71 12.22
N LEU A 132 1.28 5.44 12.07
CA LEU A 132 2.21 4.34 11.78
C LEU A 132 2.88 4.48 10.41
N CYS A 133 2.13 4.87 9.38
CA CYS A 133 2.67 5.12 8.04
C CYS A 133 3.70 6.27 8.06
N GLU A 134 3.41 7.37 8.75
CA GLU A 134 4.32 8.51 8.85
C GLU A 134 5.56 8.16 9.69
N ILE A 135 5.42 7.37 10.76
CA ILE A 135 6.59 6.83 11.48
C ILE A 135 7.50 6.06 10.52
N VAL A 136 6.97 5.11 9.73
CA VAL A 136 7.78 4.35 8.76
C VAL A 136 8.50 5.27 7.78
N ARG A 137 7.78 6.26 7.20
CA ARG A 137 8.35 7.20 6.23
C ARG A 137 9.45 8.06 6.85
N LEU A 138 9.20 8.62 8.03
CA LEU A 138 10.16 9.44 8.77
C LEU A 138 11.42 8.65 9.12
N SER A 139 11.27 7.42 9.62
CA SER A 139 12.41 6.56 9.96
C SER A 139 13.25 6.22 8.72
N ARG A 140 12.61 5.87 7.59
CA ARG A 140 13.32 5.59 6.33
C ARG A 140 14.00 6.83 5.74
N ASP A 141 13.37 8.00 5.82
CA ASP A 141 13.96 9.27 5.37
C ASP A 141 15.20 9.65 6.20
N GLN A 142 15.16 9.40 7.51
CA GLN A 142 16.32 9.62 8.39
C GLN A 142 17.50 8.69 8.07
N MET A 143 17.24 7.39 7.84
CA MET A 143 18.27 6.43 7.45
C MET A 143 18.99 6.82 6.15
N LEU A 144 18.27 7.44 5.20
CA LEU A 144 18.85 7.88 3.93
C LEU A 144 19.72 9.14 4.07
N GLN A 145 19.35 10.06 4.96
CA GLN A 145 20.12 11.30 5.18
C GLN A 145 21.37 11.07 6.04
N ILE A 146 21.34 10.11 6.97
CA ILE A 146 22.42 9.86 7.91
C ILE A 146 23.16 8.57 7.49
N GLN A 147 24.11 8.70 6.55
CA GLN A 147 24.95 7.58 6.08
C GLN A 147 25.81 6.91 7.19
N ASN A 148 25.84 7.47 8.40
CA ASN A 148 26.71 7.05 9.51
C ASN A 148 25.97 6.64 10.80
N SER A 149 24.63 6.54 10.82
CA SER A 149 23.92 6.03 12.00
C SER A 149 23.85 4.51 11.96
N THR A 150 24.57 3.85 12.87
CA THR A 150 24.64 2.39 12.96
C THR A 150 23.39 1.76 13.59
N GLU A 151 22.58 2.53 14.30
CA GLU A 151 21.41 2.01 15.03
C GLU A 151 20.13 2.23 14.24
N PRO A 152 19.31 1.19 14.05
CA PRO A 152 18.01 1.33 13.41
C PRO A 152 17.07 2.15 14.28
N ASP A 153 16.14 2.88 13.66
CA ASP A 153 15.08 3.57 14.37
C ASP A 153 14.30 2.56 15.25
N PRO A 154 14.19 2.79 16.58
CA PRO A 154 13.61 1.81 17.50
C PRO A 154 12.11 1.57 17.27
N LEU A 155 11.40 2.57 16.75
CA LEU A 155 9.98 2.47 16.43
C LEU A 155 9.78 1.66 15.16
N LEU A 156 10.59 1.92 14.11
CA LEU A 156 10.57 1.12 12.89
C LEU A 156 10.98 -0.32 13.16
N ALA A 157 12.06 -0.54 13.91
CA ALA A 157 12.53 -1.87 14.29
C ALA A 157 11.47 -2.66 15.06
N THR A 158 10.68 -2.00 15.90
CA THR A 158 9.54 -2.63 16.60
C THR A 158 8.38 -2.93 15.66
N LEU A 159 8.00 -2.00 14.79
CA LEU A 159 6.90 -2.18 13.85
C LEU A 159 7.17 -3.30 12.84
N GLU A 160 8.43 -3.47 12.41
CA GLU A 160 8.82 -4.53 11.49
C GLU A 160 8.96 -5.92 12.14
N LYS A 161 8.76 -6.06 13.46
CA LYS A 161 8.74 -7.37 14.11
C LYS A 161 7.54 -8.18 13.63
N GLN A 162 7.79 -9.47 13.37
CA GLN A 162 6.75 -10.40 12.92
C GLN A 162 5.54 -10.44 13.87
N GLU A 163 5.78 -10.48 15.19
CA GLU A 163 4.72 -10.51 16.21
C GLU A 163 3.78 -9.30 16.15
N ILE A 164 4.30 -8.10 15.81
CA ILE A 164 3.50 -6.87 15.71
C ILE A 164 2.64 -6.89 14.46
N ILE A 165 3.19 -7.34 13.33
CA ILE A 165 2.44 -7.49 12.08
C ILE A 165 1.37 -8.59 12.22
N GLU A 166 1.70 -9.70 12.85
CA GLU A 166 0.74 -10.78 13.14
C GLU A 166 -0.38 -10.30 14.06
N GLN A 167 -0.08 -9.48 15.08
CA GLN A 167 -1.09 -8.84 15.91
C GLN A 167 -2.01 -7.94 15.08
N LEU A 168 -1.46 -7.05 14.25
CA LEU A 168 -2.23 -6.20 13.34
C LEU A 168 -3.16 -7.01 12.43
N LEU A 169 -2.63 -8.08 11.82
CA LEU A 169 -3.41 -8.97 10.96
C LEU A 169 -4.47 -9.75 11.75
N SER A 170 -4.18 -10.17 12.98
CA SER A 170 -5.14 -10.86 13.85
C SER A 170 -6.34 -9.98 14.17
N ASN A 171 -6.13 -8.67 14.37
CA ASN A 171 -7.20 -7.72 14.68
C ASN A 171 -8.22 -7.61 13.54
N ILE A 172 -7.78 -7.50 12.29
CA ILE A 172 -8.67 -7.23 11.14
C ILE A 172 -9.40 -8.46 10.61
N PHE A 173 -8.93 -9.65 10.93
CA PHE A 173 -9.51 -10.92 10.49
C PHE A 173 -10.31 -11.61 11.61
N HIS A 174 -10.78 -10.83 12.59
CA HIS A 174 -11.72 -11.30 13.60
C HIS A 174 -13.10 -11.61 13.00
N LYS A 175 -14.03 -12.18 13.78
CA LYS A 175 -15.37 -12.62 13.29
C LYS A 175 -16.18 -11.52 12.59
N GLU A 176 -16.02 -10.27 13.02
CA GLU A 176 -16.69 -9.11 12.43
C GLU A 176 -15.75 -8.38 11.48
N LYS A 177 -16.13 -8.34 10.20
CA LYS A 177 -15.36 -7.63 9.15
C LYS A 177 -15.73 -6.14 9.18
N ASN A 178 -14.80 -5.28 9.58
CA ASN A 178 -14.95 -3.81 9.55
C ASN A 178 -14.10 -3.22 8.42
N GLU A 179 -14.72 -2.51 7.46
CA GLU A 179 -14.00 -1.96 6.30
C GLU A 179 -12.89 -0.98 6.70
N SER A 180 -13.16 -0.04 7.61
CA SER A 180 -12.18 0.99 8.00
C SER A 180 -10.95 0.39 8.67
N ALA A 181 -11.12 -0.59 9.57
CA ALA A 181 -10.01 -1.31 10.20
C ALA A 181 -9.16 -2.08 9.17
N ILE A 182 -9.82 -2.82 8.25
CA ILE A 182 -9.13 -3.58 7.20
C ILE A 182 -8.34 -2.66 6.27
N VAL A 183 -8.94 -1.56 5.81
CA VAL A 183 -8.28 -0.59 4.93
C VAL A 183 -7.09 0.07 5.63
N SER A 184 -7.26 0.47 6.89
CA SER A 184 -6.19 1.04 7.72
C SER A 184 -5.01 0.09 7.90
N ALA A 185 -5.26 -1.20 8.17
CA ALA A 185 -4.21 -2.20 8.27
C ALA A 185 -3.50 -2.43 6.95
N ILE A 186 -4.23 -2.57 5.84
CA ILE A 186 -3.62 -2.71 4.51
C ILE A 186 -2.76 -1.50 4.16
N GLN A 187 -3.17 -0.29 4.53
CA GLN A 187 -2.38 0.92 4.27
C GLN A 187 -1.04 0.91 5.02
N ILE A 188 -1.01 0.41 6.27
CA ILE A 188 0.24 0.20 7.03
C ILE A 188 1.14 -0.82 6.30
N LEU A 189 0.58 -1.96 5.89
CA LEU A 189 1.32 -3.00 5.17
C LEU A 189 1.89 -2.47 3.84
N LEU A 190 1.09 -1.74 3.07
CA LEU A 190 1.53 -1.09 1.84
C LEU A 190 2.72 -0.16 2.11
N THR A 191 2.66 0.67 3.15
CA THR A 191 3.77 1.56 3.51
C THR A 191 5.01 0.79 3.97
N LEU A 192 4.86 -0.35 4.64
CA LEU A 192 5.99 -1.23 4.96
C LEU A 192 6.59 -1.90 3.72
N LEU A 193 5.79 -2.22 2.71
CA LEU A 193 6.25 -2.78 1.43
C LEU A 193 6.76 -1.72 0.44
N GLU A 194 6.48 -0.44 0.66
CA GLU A 194 6.93 0.68 -0.19
C GLU A 194 8.46 0.74 -0.21
N THR A 195 9.06 0.21 -1.28
CA THR A 195 10.46 0.47 -1.61
C THR A 195 10.51 1.81 -2.35
N ARG A 196 11.09 2.85 -1.72
CA ARG A 196 11.18 4.17 -2.36
C ARG A 196 12.07 4.04 -3.60
N ARG A 197 11.46 4.02 -4.79
CA ARG A 197 12.16 4.39 -6.02
C ARG A 197 12.28 5.92 -6.01
N PRO A 198 13.42 6.51 -6.39
CA PRO A 198 13.45 7.92 -6.68
C PRO A 198 12.34 8.21 -7.70
N THR A 199 11.48 9.17 -7.37
CA THR A 199 10.32 9.64 -8.14
C THR A 199 10.63 9.64 -9.64
N PHE A 200 9.91 8.82 -10.40
CA PHE A 200 10.00 8.82 -11.85
C PHE A 200 8.66 9.34 -12.40
N GLU A 201 8.65 10.60 -12.83
CA GLU A 201 7.59 11.13 -13.68
C GLU A 201 7.59 10.33 -14.99
N GLY A 202 6.41 9.86 -15.39
CA GLY A 202 6.28 8.74 -16.31
C GLY A 202 6.99 8.92 -17.64
N HIS A 203 8.01 8.09 -17.88
CA HIS A 203 8.37 7.50 -19.16
C HIS A 203 9.21 6.24 -18.87
N ILE A 204 8.91 5.11 -19.51
CA ILE A 204 9.72 3.89 -19.33
C ILE A 204 11.02 4.09 -20.10
N GLU A 205 12.06 4.61 -19.45
CA GLU A 205 13.44 4.50 -19.94
C GLU A 205 14.24 3.55 -19.05
N ILE A 206 14.78 2.53 -19.69
CA ILE A 206 15.65 1.50 -19.12
C ILE A 206 16.89 2.20 -18.55
N CYS A 207 17.04 2.22 -17.22
CA CYS A 207 18.25 2.74 -16.59
C CYS A 207 19.49 1.94 -17.05
N PRO A 208 20.64 2.59 -17.29
CA PRO A 208 21.89 1.89 -17.61
C PRO A 208 22.41 1.09 -16.40
N PRO A 209 23.06 -0.07 -16.61
CA PRO A 209 23.58 -0.89 -15.53
C PRO A 209 24.83 -0.24 -14.92
N GLY A 210 24.76 0.21 -13.66
CA GLY A 210 25.95 0.74 -12.98
C GLY A 210 25.71 1.62 -11.75
N MET A 211 24.49 2.06 -11.45
CA MET A 211 24.17 2.73 -10.18
C MET A 211 23.49 1.76 -9.23
N SER A 212 24.27 1.22 -8.29
CA SER A 212 23.79 0.52 -7.10
C SER A 212 23.04 1.51 -6.20
N HIS A 213 21.78 1.77 -6.54
CA HIS A 213 20.84 2.38 -5.61
C HIS A 213 20.55 1.34 -4.53
N SER A 214 20.94 1.62 -3.29
CA SER A 214 20.50 0.85 -2.12
C SER A 214 18.99 1.05 -1.97
N ALA A 215 18.20 0.33 -2.75
CA ALA A 215 16.79 0.16 -2.49
C ALA A 215 16.68 -0.42 -1.07
N CYS A 216 15.97 0.26 -0.18
CA CYS A 216 15.61 -0.31 1.12
C CYS A 216 14.91 -1.63 0.83
N SER A 217 15.56 -2.76 1.13
CA SER A 217 15.00 -4.08 0.91
C SER A 217 13.87 -4.27 1.92
N VAL A 218 12.73 -4.78 1.46
CA VAL A 218 11.59 -5.09 2.33
C VAL A 218 12.02 -6.08 3.41
N ASN A 219 11.64 -5.82 4.65
CA ASN A 219 11.98 -6.70 5.76
C ASN A 219 11.31 -8.08 5.59
N LYS A 220 12.09 -9.15 5.73
CA LYS A 220 11.63 -10.53 5.52
C LYS A 220 10.52 -10.94 6.51
N SER A 221 10.60 -10.47 7.76
CA SER A 221 9.58 -10.75 8.79
C SER A 221 8.20 -10.24 8.39
N VAL A 222 8.14 -9.06 7.74
CA VAL A 222 6.89 -8.46 7.25
C VAL A 222 6.29 -9.34 6.14
N LEU A 223 7.11 -9.80 5.20
CA LEU A 223 6.66 -10.70 4.12
C LEU A 223 6.16 -12.04 4.67
N GLU A 224 6.88 -12.63 5.63
CA GLU A 224 6.49 -13.89 6.27
C GLU A 224 5.14 -13.76 7.01
N ALA A 225 4.93 -12.67 7.75
CA ALA A 225 3.67 -12.40 8.44
C ALA A 225 2.49 -12.23 7.45
N ILE A 226 2.68 -11.46 6.36
CA ILE A 226 1.64 -11.26 5.34
C ILE A 226 1.32 -12.58 4.63
N ARG A 227 2.36 -13.36 4.27
CA ARG A 227 2.20 -14.67 3.64
C ARG A 227 1.31 -15.60 4.47
N GLY A 228 1.53 -15.65 5.79
CA GLY A 228 0.72 -16.44 6.72
C GLY A 228 -0.79 -16.13 6.72
N ARG A 229 -1.21 -14.99 6.16
CA ARG A 229 -2.62 -14.57 6.05
C ARG A 229 -3.08 -14.30 4.63
N LEU A 230 -2.32 -14.72 3.63
CA LEU A 230 -2.64 -14.47 2.22
C LEU A 230 -3.99 -15.07 1.81
N GLY A 231 -4.31 -16.27 2.33
CA GLY A 231 -5.62 -16.89 2.13
C GLY A 231 -6.78 -16.05 2.68
N SER A 232 -6.59 -15.36 3.82
CA SER A 232 -7.60 -14.46 4.38
C SER A 232 -7.79 -13.19 3.54
N PHE A 233 -6.71 -12.64 2.97
CA PHE A 233 -6.81 -11.54 2.00
C PHE A 233 -7.52 -11.97 0.73
N HIS A 234 -7.22 -13.17 0.20
CA HIS A 234 -7.95 -13.74 -0.92
C HIS A 234 -9.44 -13.87 -0.61
N GLU A 235 -9.79 -14.36 0.58
CA GLU A 235 -11.19 -14.46 1.02
C GLU A 235 -11.89 -13.08 1.02
N LEU A 236 -11.20 -11.98 1.36
CA LEU A 236 -11.78 -10.64 1.27
C LEU A 236 -12.11 -10.20 -0.17
N LEU A 237 -11.44 -10.75 -1.19
CA LEU A 237 -11.82 -10.54 -2.60
C LEU A 237 -13.13 -11.26 -2.93
N LEU A 238 -13.37 -12.43 -2.34
CA LEU A 238 -14.59 -13.20 -2.57
C LEU A 238 -15.75 -12.64 -1.72
N GLU A 239 -15.52 -12.51 -0.42
CA GLU A 239 -16.49 -12.17 0.63
C GLU A 239 -16.02 -10.93 1.42
N PRO A 240 -16.14 -9.71 0.84
CA PRO A 240 -15.81 -8.46 1.53
C PRO A 240 -16.83 -8.14 2.65
N PRO A 241 -16.54 -7.17 3.54
CA PRO A 241 -17.55 -6.61 4.44
C PRO A 241 -18.81 -6.22 3.66
N LYS A 242 -20.00 -6.52 4.22
CA LYS A 242 -21.28 -6.25 3.57
C LYS A 242 -21.40 -4.77 3.24
N LYS A 243 -21.63 -4.46 1.97
CA LYS A 243 -21.94 -3.11 1.50
C LYS A 243 -23.38 -3.01 1.04
N SER A 244 -23.94 -1.83 1.18
CA SER A 244 -25.22 -1.51 0.56
C SER A 244 -25.12 -1.59 -0.96
N VAL A 245 -26.21 -2.03 -1.58
CA VAL A 245 -26.38 -2.05 -3.02
C VAL A 245 -26.16 -0.64 -3.58
N MET A 246 -25.29 -0.51 -4.58
CA MET A 246 -24.96 0.78 -5.18
C MET A 246 -25.71 0.95 -6.50
N LYS A 247 -26.59 1.96 -6.57
CA LYS A 247 -27.23 2.36 -7.83
C LYS A 247 -26.31 3.33 -8.57
N THR A 248 -25.98 3.03 -9.81
CA THR A 248 -25.16 3.85 -10.69
C THR A 248 -25.97 4.26 -11.93
N THR A 249 -25.48 5.25 -12.68
CA THR A 249 -26.03 5.62 -14.00
C THR A 249 -26.08 4.44 -14.99
N TRP A 250 -25.27 3.41 -14.75
CA TRP A 250 -25.10 2.25 -15.62
C TRP A 250 -25.74 0.97 -15.10
N GLY A 251 -26.49 1.04 -13.99
CA GLY A 251 -27.15 -0.10 -13.38
C GLY A 251 -26.80 -0.28 -11.91
N VAL A 252 -27.19 -1.43 -11.38
CA VAL A 252 -27.05 -1.78 -9.97
C VAL A 252 -25.80 -2.64 -9.77
N LEU A 253 -24.98 -2.27 -8.79
CA LEU A 253 -23.82 -3.06 -8.35
C LEU A 253 -24.13 -3.71 -7.01
N ASP A 254 -24.16 -5.04 -7.00
CA ASP A 254 -24.37 -5.85 -5.80
C ASP A 254 -23.50 -7.14 -5.83
N PRO A 255 -22.50 -7.25 -4.94
CA PRO A 255 -21.92 -6.16 -4.16
C PRO A 255 -21.12 -5.19 -5.06
N PRO A 256 -20.95 -3.91 -4.68
CA PRO A 256 -19.93 -3.05 -5.28
C PRO A 256 -18.51 -3.58 -5.00
N VAL A 257 -17.51 -3.09 -5.74
CA VAL A 257 -16.08 -3.44 -5.48
C VAL A 257 -15.71 -3.10 -4.03
N GLY A 258 -16.02 -1.88 -3.57
CA GLY A 258 -15.70 -1.42 -2.21
C GLY A 258 -14.23 -1.09 -1.99
N ASN A 259 -13.92 -0.45 -0.86
CA ASN A 259 -12.54 -0.06 -0.55
C ASN A 259 -11.73 -1.26 -0.08
N THR A 260 -12.35 -2.21 0.63
CA THR A 260 -11.68 -3.45 1.05
C THR A 260 -11.06 -4.18 -0.15
N ARG A 261 -11.86 -4.55 -1.16
CA ARG A 261 -11.31 -5.31 -2.30
C ARG A 261 -10.25 -4.52 -3.06
N LEU A 262 -10.48 -3.22 -3.29
CA LEU A 262 -9.51 -2.38 -4.00
C LEU A 262 -8.15 -2.34 -3.28
N ASN A 263 -8.15 -2.20 -1.95
CA ASN A 263 -6.92 -2.20 -1.17
C ASN A 263 -6.28 -3.59 -1.09
N VAL A 264 -7.05 -4.67 -1.06
CA VAL A 264 -6.48 -6.03 -1.18
C VAL A 264 -5.77 -6.21 -2.52
N ILE A 265 -6.33 -5.74 -3.62
CA ILE A 265 -5.69 -5.81 -4.95
C ILE A 265 -4.41 -4.96 -4.96
N ARG A 266 -4.42 -3.77 -4.35
CA ARG A 266 -3.19 -2.95 -4.18
C ARG A 266 -2.13 -3.69 -3.38
N LEU A 267 -2.51 -4.38 -2.30
CA LEU A 267 -1.59 -5.20 -1.50
C LEU A 267 -0.99 -6.33 -2.32
N ILE A 268 -1.81 -7.08 -3.06
CA ILE A 268 -1.35 -8.14 -3.97
C ILE A 268 -0.39 -7.57 -5.01
N SER A 269 -0.70 -6.41 -5.60
CA SER A 269 0.20 -5.73 -6.53
C SER A 269 1.55 -5.38 -5.88
N SER A 270 1.54 -4.91 -4.64
CA SER A 270 2.77 -4.60 -3.90
C SER A 270 3.59 -5.85 -3.59
N LEU A 271 2.93 -6.98 -3.30
CA LEU A 271 3.58 -8.28 -3.09
C LEU A 271 4.18 -8.85 -4.38
N LEU A 272 3.47 -8.71 -5.53
CA LEU A 272 4.03 -9.07 -6.84
C LEU A 272 5.30 -8.29 -7.15
N GLN A 273 5.37 -7.03 -6.71
CA GLN A 273 6.56 -6.19 -6.91
C GLN A 273 7.78 -6.68 -6.11
N THR A 274 7.59 -7.34 -4.96
CA THR A 274 8.71 -7.91 -4.19
C THR A 274 9.27 -9.19 -4.84
N ASN A 275 8.56 -9.76 -5.81
CA ASN A 275 8.91 -10.96 -6.56
C ASN A 275 9.41 -12.10 -5.68
N THR A 276 8.77 -12.31 -4.53
CA THR A 276 9.18 -13.37 -3.58
C THR A 276 8.55 -14.69 -4.01
N SER A 277 9.37 -15.67 -4.38
CA SER A 277 8.93 -16.97 -4.95
C SER A 277 7.81 -17.63 -4.13
N SER A 278 7.99 -17.75 -2.81
CA SER A 278 7.01 -18.39 -1.93
C SER A 278 5.65 -17.67 -1.84
N ILE A 279 5.62 -16.35 -2.02
CA ILE A 279 4.37 -15.58 -2.11
C ILE A 279 3.73 -15.77 -3.49
N ASN A 280 4.56 -15.80 -4.55
CA ASN A 280 4.10 -16.03 -5.92
C ASN A 280 3.44 -17.41 -6.07
N GLU A 281 4.00 -18.44 -5.43
CA GLU A 281 3.42 -19.79 -5.32
C GLU A 281 2.06 -19.76 -4.64
N ASP A 282 1.95 -19.18 -3.44
CA ASP A 282 0.68 -19.11 -2.71
C ASP A 282 -0.40 -18.31 -3.49
N LEU A 283 -0.02 -17.21 -4.17
CA LEU A 283 -0.93 -16.44 -5.04
C LEU A 283 -1.46 -17.26 -6.21
N MET A 284 -0.61 -18.12 -6.78
CA MET A 284 -0.94 -19.06 -7.86
C MET A 284 -1.91 -20.14 -7.37
N GLU A 285 -1.61 -20.77 -6.22
CA GLU A 285 -2.44 -21.82 -5.63
C GLU A 285 -3.85 -21.30 -5.31
N LEU A 286 -3.94 -20.12 -4.72
CA LEU A 286 -5.19 -19.43 -4.42
C LEU A 286 -5.94 -18.95 -5.68
N ASN A 287 -5.31 -18.96 -6.85
CA ASN A 287 -5.85 -18.36 -8.08
C ASN A 287 -6.27 -16.89 -7.91
N SER A 288 -5.50 -16.13 -7.11
CA SER A 288 -5.85 -14.74 -6.77
C SER A 288 -5.90 -13.84 -8.01
N ILE A 289 -4.98 -14.04 -8.96
CA ILE A 289 -4.95 -13.28 -10.21
C ILE A 289 -6.18 -13.58 -11.08
N GLY A 290 -6.66 -14.82 -11.11
CA GLY A 290 -7.88 -15.19 -11.82
C GLY A 290 -9.10 -14.47 -11.27
N VAL A 291 -9.25 -14.43 -9.94
CA VAL A 291 -10.34 -13.68 -9.27
C VAL A 291 -10.26 -12.19 -9.58
N ILE A 292 -9.06 -11.61 -9.58
CA ILE A 292 -8.85 -10.18 -9.93
C ILE A 292 -9.25 -9.91 -11.39
N LEU A 293 -8.93 -10.82 -12.32
CA LEU A 293 -9.36 -10.74 -13.72
C LEU A 293 -10.88 -10.88 -13.87
N ASP A 294 -11.53 -11.80 -13.13
CA ASP A 294 -12.99 -11.90 -13.13
C ASP A 294 -13.64 -10.59 -12.70
N MET A 295 -13.08 -9.95 -11.67
CA MET A 295 -13.52 -8.64 -11.22
C MET A 295 -13.34 -7.56 -12.29
N PHE A 296 -12.21 -7.55 -13.02
CA PHE A 296 -11.95 -6.58 -14.10
C PHE A 296 -13.11 -6.52 -15.10
N PHE A 297 -13.56 -7.69 -15.58
CA PHE A 297 -14.65 -7.77 -16.56
C PHE A 297 -16.03 -7.57 -15.92
N LYS A 298 -16.24 -8.05 -14.68
CA LYS A 298 -17.50 -7.87 -13.94
C LYS A 298 -17.82 -6.39 -13.69
N TYR A 299 -16.84 -5.60 -13.28
CA TYR A 299 -17.03 -4.19 -12.92
C TYR A 299 -16.63 -3.27 -14.07
N THR A 300 -17.47 -3.21 -15.09
CA THR A 300 -17.18 -2.59 -16.39
C THR A 300 -16.78 -1.11 -16.36
N TRP A 301 -17.12 -0.38 -15.29
CA TRP A 301 -16.94 1.07 -15.15
C TRP A 301 -16.08 1.47 -13.95
N ASN A 302 -15.23 0.58 -13.44
CA ASN A 302 -14.37 0.87 -12.29
C ASN A 302 -12.90 1.08 -12.69
N ASN A 303 -12.55 2.32 -13.03
CA ASN A 303 -11.20 2.67 -13.47
C ASN A 303 -10.13 2.36 -12.41
N PHE A 304 -10.43 2.52 -11.12
CA PHE A 304 -9.46 2.22 -10.06
C PHE A 304 -9.09 0.73 -10.03
N LEU A 305 -10.08 -0.15 -10.14
CA LEU A 305 -9.85 -1.59 -10.26
C LEU A 305 -9.05 -1.91 -11.52
N HIS A 306 -9.44 -1.36 -12.67
CA HIS A 306 -8.78 -1.66 -13.95
C HIS A 306 -7.32 -1.22 -13.97
N THR A 307 -7.00 -0.06 -13.39
CA THR A 307 -5.61 0.38 -13.20
C THR A 307 -4.81 -0.60 -12.36
N GLN A 308 -5.38 -1.13 -11.26
CA GLN A 308 -4.68 -2.08 -10.41
C GLN A 308 -4.46 -3.43 -11.10
N VAL A 309 -5.43 -3.92 -11.88
CA VAL A 309 -5.28 -5.15 -12.67
C VAL A 309 -4.19 -4.99 -13.74
N GLU A 310 -4.15 -3.84 -14.42
CA GLU A 310 -3.12 -3.49 -15.39
C GLU A 310 -1.72 -3.54 -14.75
N ILE A 311 -1.54 -2.98 -13.55
CA ILE A 311 -0.28 -3.02 -12.81
C ILE A 311 0.08 -4.48 -12.45
N CYS A 312 -0.86 -5.28 -11.94
CA CYS A 312 -0.60 -6.68 -11.60
C CYS A 312 -0.08 -7.48 -12.80
N ILE A 313 -0.73 -7.34 -13.97
CA ILE A 313 -0.32 -8.02 -15.20
C ILE A 313 1.06 -7.55 -15.64
N ALA A 314 1.31 -6.24 -15.65
CA ALA A 314 2.61 -5.69 -16.03
C ALA A 314 3.75 -6.19 -15.12
N LEU A 315 3.51 -6.29 -13.81
CA LEU A 315 4.49 -6.82 -12.85
C LEU A 315 4.80 -8.30 -13.11
N ILE A 316 3.79 -9.12 -13.38
CA ILE A 316 3.99 -10.55 -13.71
C ILE A 316 4.77 -10.70 -15.02
N LEU A 317 4.45 -9.91 -16.05
CA LEU A 317 5.15 -9.93 -17.33
C LEU A 317 6.61 -9.47 -17.22
N ALA A 318 6.87 -8.47 -16.36
CA ALA A 318 8.18 -7.87 -16.14
C ALA A 318 9.03 -8.55 -15.06
N SER A 319 8.51 -9.59 -14.40
CA SER A 319 9.23 -10.34 -13.36
C SER A 319 10.60 -10.82 -13.89
N PRO A 320 11.73 -10.50 -13.25
CA PRO A 320 13.03 -10.96 -13.72
C PRO A 320 13.12 -12.49 -13.61
N PHE A 321 13.80 -13.10 -14.58
CA PHE A 321 14.15 -14.51 -14.53
C PHE A 321 15.21 -14.72 -13.43
N GLU A 322 14.98 -15.61 -12.48
CA GLU A 322 16.02 -16.04 -11.54
C GLU A 322 17.05 -16.90 -12.30
N ASN A 323 18.05 -16.24 -12.90
CA ASN A 323 19.24 -16.93 -13.37
C ASN A 323 20.01 -17.42 -12.14
N THR A 324 19.78 -18.66 -11.74
CA THR A 324 20.59 -19.37 -10.75
C THR A 324 21.96 -19.71 -11.38
N GLU A 325 22.78 -18.71 -11.71
CA GLU A 325 24.10 -18.92 -12.34
C GLU A 325 25.16 -19.53 -11.39
N ASN A 326 24.80 -19.91 -10.16
CA ASN A 326 25.72 -20.53 -9.19
C ASN A 326 25.28 -21.92 -8.68
N SER A 327 24.36 -22.61 -9.35
CA SER A 327 24.02 -23.99 -8.96
C SER A 327 24.51 -24.97 -10.03
N THR A 328 25.63 -25.61 -9.72
CA THR A 328 26.18 -26.74 -10.47
C THR A 328 25.13 -27.84 -10.65
N ILE A 329 24.83 -28.12 -11.92
CA ILE A 329 24.22 -29.32 -12.52
C ILE A 329 23.95 -30.45 -11.54
N THR A 330 22.66 -30.73 -11.31
CA THR A 330 22.13 -32.10 -11.35
C THR A 330 20.71 -32.05 -11.91
N ASP A 331 20.46 -32.84 -12.95
CA ASP A 331 19.14 -33.07 -13.54
C ASP A 331 18.16 -33.57 -12.47
N GLN A 332 17.21 -32.72 -12.09
CA GLN A 332 15.80 -33.02 -11.80
C GLN A 332 15.08 -31.70 -11.48
N ASP A 333 14.18 -31.31 -12.39
CA ASP A 333 13.22 -30.21 -12.30
C ASP A 333 13.78 -28.79 -12.13
N SER A 334 14.07 -28.15 -13.27
CA SER A 334 14.15 -26.69 -13.43
C SER A 334 12.78 -26.02 -13.26
N THR A 335 12.08 -26.28 -12.16
CA THR A 335 10.71 -25.81 -11.86
C THR A 335 10.66 -24.52 -11.06
N GLY A 336 11.76 -23.75 -10.99
CA GLY A 336 11.78 -22.37 -10.52
C GLY A 336 11.35 -21.36 -11.61
N ASP A 337 10.66 -21.84 -12.64
CA ASP A 337 10.14 -21.05 -13.75
C ASP A 337 9.21 -19.95 -13.25
N ASN A 338 8.98 -18.89 -14.04
CA ASN A 338 7.97 -17.86 -13.78
C ASN A 338 6.55 -18.47 -13.62
N LEU A 339 6.23 -19.07 -12.47
CA LEU A 339 5.04 -19.86 -12.20
C LEU A 339 3.78 -19.02 -12.39
N LEU A 340 3.80 -17.78 -11.88
CA LEU A 340 2.71 -16.83 -12.07
C LEU A 340 2.50 -16.45 -13.54
N LEU A 341 3.57 -16.35 -14.33
CA LEU A 341 3.46 -16.05 -15.76
C LEU A 341 2.81 -17.21 -16.51
N LYS A 342 3.26 -18.45 -16.25
CA LYS A 342 2.60 -19.64 -16.82
C LYS A 342 1.15 -19.73 -16.39
N HIS A 343 0.87 -19.54 -15.10
CA HIS A 343 -0.47 -19.53 -14.55
C HIS A 343 -1.37 -18.47 -15.19
N LEU A 344 -0.84 -17.26 -15.44
CA LEU A 344 -1.56 -16.16 -16.09
C LEU A 344 -2.02 -16.50 -17.52
N PHE A 345 -1.17 -17.17 -18.30
CA PHE A 345 -1.53 -17.56 -19.66
C PHE A 345 -2.39 -18.83 -19.69
N GLN A 346 -2.07 -19.84 -18.88
CA GLN A 346 -2.68 -21.16 -18.98
C GLN A 346 -3.97 -21.29 -18.15
N LYS A 347 -3.92 -20.96 -16.84
CA LYS A 347 -5.05 -21.16 -15.92
C LYS A 347 -5.96 -19.94 -15.85
N CYS A 348 -5.40 -18.73 -15.89
CA CYS A 348 -6.20 -17.50 -15.96
C CYS A 348 -6.74 -17.23 -17.38
N GLN A 349 -6.18 -17.85 -18.42
CA GLN A 349 -6.62 -17.71 -19.82
C GLN A 349 -6.67 -16.24 -20.26
N LEU A 350 -5.60 -15.49 -19.98
CA LEU A 350 -5.58 -14.04 -20.20
C LEU A 350 -5.84 -13.68 -21.67
N ILE A 351 -5.28 -14.44 -22.62
CA ILE A 351 -5.40 -14.15 -24.05
C ILE A 351 -6.83 -14.35 -24.53
N GLU A 352 -7.46 -15.47 -24.18
CA GLU A 352 -8.85 -15.77 -24.48
C GLU A 352 -9.78 -14.70 -23.91
N ARG A 353 -9.58 -14.31 -22.65
CA ARG A 353 -10.37 -13.25 -22.00
C ARG A 353 -10.23 -11.90 -22.70
N ILE A 354 -9.05 -11.55 -23.21
CA ILE A 354 -8.86 -10.31 -23.98
C ILE A 354 -9.63 -10.37 -25.30
N LEU A 355 -9.48 -11.47 -26.04
CA LEU A 355 -10.16 -11.67 -27.33
C LEU A 355 -11.68 -11.64 -27.17
N ASP A 356 -12.21 -12.41 -26.23
CA ASP A 356 -13.65 -12.51 -25.99
C ASP A 356 -14.23 -11.16 -25.53
N ALA A 357 -13.52 -10.44 -24.65
CA ALA A 357 -13.95 -9.11 -24.20
C ALA A 357 -13.94 -8.09 -25.35
N TRP A 358 -13.01 -8.21 -26.28
CA TRP A 358 -12.93 -7.35 -27.46
C TRP A 358 -14.09 -7.62 -28.42
N GLU A 359 -14.32 -8.89 -28.76
CA GLU A 359 -15.42 -9.33 -29.65
C GLU A 359 -16.79 -8.97 -29.07
N MET A 360 -16.99 -9.20 -27.76
CA MET A 360 -18.22 -8.79 -27.06
C MET A 360 -18.43 -7.28 -27.16
N ASN A 361 -17.37 -6.49 -27.03
CA ASN A 361 -17.44 -5.04 -27.13
C ASN A 361 -17.72 -4.56 -28.57
N GLU A 362 -17.13 -5.18 -29.59
CA GLU A 362 -17.41 -4.88 -31.00
C GLU A 362 -18.86 -5.21 -31.36
N LYS A 363 -19.33 -6.40 -30.99
CA LYS A 363 -20.72 -6.81 -31.18
C LYS A 363 -21.69 -5.81 -30.54
N LYS A 364 -21.43 -5.44 -29.29
CA LYS A 364 -22.28 -4.48 -28.56
C LYS A 364 -22.30 -3.11 -29.24
N GLN A 365 -21.19 -2.64 -29.78
CA GLN A 365 -21.15 -1.37 -30.52
C GLN A 365 -21.87 -1.46 -31.88
N ALA A 366 -21.74 -2.59 -32.58
CA ALA A 366 -22.48 -2.83 -33.82
C ALA A 366 -23.99 -2.85 -33.61
N GLU A 367 -24.45 -3.33 -32.44
CA GLU A 367 -25.85 -3.30 -32.01
C GLU A 367 -26.32 -1.92 -31.51
N GLY A 368 -25.50 -0.86 -31.64
CA GLY A 368 -25.80 0.50 -31.18
C GLY A 368 -25.57 0.73 -29.68
N GLY A 369 -25.02 -0.27 -28.98
CA GLY A 369 -24.60 -0.16 -27.61
C GLY A 369 -23.32 0.66 -27.45
N ARG A 370 -23.02 1.06 -26.21
CA ARG A 370 -21.82 1.85 -25.89
C ARG A 370 -20.61 0.94 -25.63
N ARG A 371 -19.43 1.45 -25.99
CA ARG A 371 -18.13 0.84 -25.67
C ARG A 371 -17.98 0.61 -24.17
N HIS A 372 -17.43 -0.53 -23.77
CA HIS A 372 -17.16 -0.86 -22.37
C HIS A 372 -16.09 0.06 -21.76
N GLY A 373 -16.24 0.40 -20.47
CA GLY A 373 -15.35 1.33 -19.77
C GLY A 373 -13.90 0.84 -19.65
N TYR A 374 -13.70 -0.47 -19.43
CA TYR A 374 -12.37 -1.07 -19.31
C TYR A 374 -11.55 -1.09 -20.60
N MET A 375 -12.14 -0.81 -21.77
CA MET A 375 -11.50 -1.08 -23.05
C MET A 375 -10.19 -0.33 -23.25
N GLY A 376 -10.00 0.85 -22.65
CA GLY A 376 -8.70 1.54 -22.68
C GLY A 376 -7.60 0.79 -21.91
N HIS A 377 -7.94 0.22 -20.74
CA HIS A 377 -7.04 -0.64 -19.97
C HIS A 377 -6.77 -1.95 -20.71
N LEU A 378 -7.81 -2.54 -21.33
CA LEU A 378 -7.67 -3.77 -22.11
C LEU A 378 -6.69 -3.60 -23.28
N THR A 379 -6.78 -2.48 -24.00
CA THR A 379 -5.81 -2.12 -25.06
C THR A 379 -4.39 -2.00 -24.51
N ARG A 380 -4.18 -1.36 -23.35
CA ARG A 380 -2.86 -1.25 -22.72
C ARG A 380 -2.31 -2.59 -22.24
N ILE A 381 -3.15 -3.45 -21.68
CA ILE A 381 -2.79 -4.83 -21.31
C ILE A 381 -2.35 -5.61 -22.55
N ALA A 382 -3.13 -5.57 -23.64
CA ALA A 382 -2.79 -6.25 -24.89
C ALA A 382 -1.45 -5.76 -25.46
N ASN A 383 -1.25 -4.43 -25.50
CA ASN A 383 0.02 -3.83 -25.93
C ASN A 383 1.18 -4.21 -25.00
N CYS A 384 0.95 -4.33 -23.70
CA CYS A 384 1.96 -4.77 -22.74
C CYS A 384 2.41 -6.20 -23.04
N ILE A 385 1.48 -7.11 -23.34
CA ILE A 385 1.82 -8.50 -23.74
C ILE A 385 2.65 -8.50 -25.03
N VAL A 386 2.23 -7.76 -26.07
CA VAL A 386 2.98 -7.65 -27.34
C VAL A 386 4.39 -7.10 -27.08
N HIS A 387 4.50 -6.02 -26.30
CA HIS A 387 5.79 -5.45 -25.94
C HIS A 387 6.68 -6.46 -25.18
N SER A 388 6.10 -7.21 -24.25
CA SER A 388 6.81 -8.24 -23.49
C SER A 388 7.33 -9.38 -24.38
N THR A 389 6.64 -9.70 -25.49
CA THR A 389 7.15 -10.69 -26.47
C THR A 389 8.36 -10.20 -27.24
N GLU A 390 8.52 -8.89 -27.46
CA GLU A 390 9.59 -8.33 -28.28
C GLU A 390 10.80 -7.86 -27.45
N LYS A 391 10.55 -7.22 -26.30
CA LYS A 391 11.55 -6.47 -25.53
C LYS A 391 11.50 -6.72 -24.02
N GLY A 392 10.63 -7.62 -23.55
CA GLY A 392 10.49 -7.93 -22.14
C GLY A 392 11.59 -8.85 -21.59
N PRO A 393 11.83 -8.86 -20.27
CA PRO A 393 12.82 -9.74 -19.63
C PRO A 393 12.50 -11.23 -19.83
N ASN A 394 11.21 -11.56 -20.01
CA ASN A 394 10.73 -12.92 -20.27
C ASN A 394 10.34 -13.18 -21.72
N SER A 395 10.86 -12.41 -22.68
CA SER A 395 10.45 -12.46 -24.10
C SER A 395 10.36 -13.89 -24.65
N ALA A 396 11.39 -14.71 -24.44
CA ALA A 396 11.42 -16.10 -24.93
C ALA A 396 10.29 -16.96 -24.33
N LEU A 397 10.06 -16.86 -23.02
CA LEU A 397 9.01 -17.62 -22.34
C LEU A 397 7.61 -17.15 -22.74
N VAL A 398 7.39 -15.83 -22.90
CA VAL A 398 6.09 -15.31 -23.37
C VAL A 398 5.83 -15.76 -24.80
N GLN A 399 6.84 -15.75 -25.69
CA GLN A 399 6.72 -16.28 -27.04
C GLN A 399 6.40 -17.78 -27.05
N GLN A 400 7.03 -18.55 -26.17
CA GLN A 400 6.72 -19.98 -26.01
C GLN A 400 5.28 -20.18 -25.53
N LEU A 401 4.85 -19.48 -24.48
CA LEU A 401 3.49 -19.58 -23.95
C LEU A 401 2.43 -19.22 -24.99
N LEU A 402 2.69 -18.23 -25.85
CA LEU A 402 1.79 -17.90 -26.97
C LEU A 402 1.76 -18.98 -28.05
N LYS A 403 2.90 -19.64 -28.32
CA LYS A 403 2.97 -20.75 -29.27
C LYS A 403 2.24 -21.99 -28.76
N ASP A 404 2.28 -22.21 -27.45
CA ASP A 404 1.64 -23.33 -26.75
C ASP A 404 0.11 -23.16 -26.60
N LEU A 405 -0.44 -22.00 -26.96
CA LEU A 405 -1.90 -21.80 -27.02
C LEU A 405 -2.55 -22.72 -28.07
N PRO A 406 -3.83 -23.09 -27.88
CA PRO A 406 -4.59 -23.79 -28.92
C PRO A 406 -4.54 -23.01 -30.25
N ASP A 407 -4.36 -23.72 -31.38
CA ASP A 407 -4.17 -23.10 -32.70
C ASP A 407 -5.25 -22.05 -33.01
N ALA A 408 -6.51 -22.34 -32.70
CA ALA A 408 -7.64 -21.43 -32.90
C ALA A 408 -7.51 -20.12 -32.10
N VAL A 409 -6.96 -20.17 -30.88
CA VAL A 409 -6.73 -18.98 -30.04
C VAL A 409 -5.51 -18.22 -30.54
N ARG A 410 -4.44 -18.92 -30.90
CA ARG A 410 -3.21 -18.32 -31.41
C ARG A 410 -3.46 -17.54 -32.70
N GLU A 411 -4.19 -18.14 -33.65
CA GLU A 411 -4.56 -17.48 -34.91
C GLU A 411 -5.45 -16.24 -34.67
N ARG A 412 -6.43 -16.34 -33.76
CA ARG A 412 -7.25 -15.19 -33.35
C ARG A 412 -6.40 -14.07 -32.75
N TRP A 413 -5.42 -14.40 -31.91
CA TRP A 413 -4.51 -13.45 -31.30
C TRP A 413 -3.62 -12.74 -32.32
N GLU A 414 -3.03 -13.48 -33.26
CA GLU A 414 -2.21 -12.92 -34.34
C GLU A 414 -3.02 -11.98 -35.25
N ALA A 415 -4.23 -12.40 -35.63
CA ALA A 415 -5.16 -11.57 -36.40
C ALA A 415 -5.56 -10.30 -35.63
N PHE A 416 -5.88 -10.43 -34.34
CA PHE A 416 -6.23 -9.31 -33.47
C PHE A 416 -5.10 -8.28 -33.35
N CYS A 417 -3.86 -8.74 -33.13
CA CYS A 417 -2.69 -7.88 -33.00
C CYS A 417 -2.42 -7.07 -34.28
N THR A 418 -2.55 -7.69 -35.44
CA THR A 418 -2.28 -7.07 -36.75
C THR A 418 -3.41 -6.16 -37.23
N SER A 419 -4.66 -6.50 -36.94
CA SER A 419 -5.85 -5.75 -37.33
C SER A 419 -6.34 -4.84 -36.20
N SER A 420 -7.31 -5.27 -35.39
CA SER A 420 -8.04 -4.44 -34.44
C SER A 420 -7.15 -3.67 -33.47
N LEU A 421 -6.12 -4.31 -32.88
CA LEU A 421 -5.18 -3.64 -31.99
C LEU A 421 -4.30 -2.65 -32.74
N GLY A 422 -3.74 -3.06 -33.88
CA GLY A 422 -2.93 -2.21 -34.75
C GLY A 422 -3.66 -0.96 -35.26
N GLU A 423 -4.92 -1.10 -35.67
CA GLU A 423 -5.77 0.02 -36.06
C GLU A 423 -6.09 0.95 -34.89
N THR A 424 -6.39 0.39 -33.72
CA THR A 424 -6.65 1.17 -32.51
C THR A 424 -5.42 1.97 -32.09
N ASN A 425 -4.23 1.36 -32.13
CA ASN A 425 -2.98 2.05 -31.84
C ASN A 425 -2.71 3.19 -32.82
N LYS A 426 -2.91 2.97 -34.13
CA LYS A 426 -2.78 4.03 -35.14
C LYS A 426 -3.71 5.21 -34.86
N ARG A 427 -4.98 4.95 -34.52
CA ARG A 427 -5.93 6.02 -34.15
C ARG A 427 -5.45 6.79 -32.92
N ASN A 428 -4.99 6.10 -31.89
CA ASN A 428 -4.53 6.72 -30.65
C ASN A 428 -3.22 7.53 -30.80
N THR A 429 -2.38 7.24 -31.81
CA THR A 429 -1.15 8.00 -32.09
C THR A 429 -1.41 9.26 -32.92
N VAL A 430 -2.50 9.32 -33.68
CA VAL A 430 -2.82 10.46 -34.57
C VAL A 430 -3.47 11.63 -33.81
N ASP A 431 -3.99 11.38 -32.60
CA ASP A 431 -4.64 12.39 -31.74
C ASP A 431 -3.70 13.02 -30.68
N LEU A 432 -2.37 12.82 -30.80
CA LEU A 432 -1.30 13.46 -30.01
C LEU A 432 -0.42 14.31 -30.92
#